data_AF-A0A9W8XFG4-F1
#
_entry.id   AF-A0A9W8XFG4-F1
#
_cell.length_a   1.000
_cell.length_b   1.000
_cell.length_c   1.000
_cell.angle_alpha   90.00
_cell.angle_beta   90.00
_cell.angle_gamma   90.00
#
_symmetry.space_group_name_H-M   'P 1'
#
loop_
_entity.id
_entity.type
_entity.pdbx_description
1 polymer ?
#
loop_
_entity_poly.entity_id
_entity_poly.type
_entity_poly.pdbx_seq_one_letter_code
_entity_poly.pdbx_strand_id
1 'polypeptide(L)'
;MLALTECHPSESRIGATAANNPIVDWVFPDDLPTVAEAELLEPAAPDETAMLADEDPMALTDRSEPESHTNFTKKNSKRAAKQFPTAWQQHGDNTSIPTVTLSAERDALFRRPEDYFDRFVSPIHFFRSPHGMLLYPKQDDAWASEQPDSPVDIETQMDLSHYQSYEKSPPAPQLPVLARCRAYARIYPPAGSNLSLPEWRISAGLQSPLLDQASELTKMIRRSVARHTLKKRLGRVRWQDATEKEYYEDYAHGRVALETVDGVGLWTDHDANEQWQAQVEQTGTWMKEALKP
;
A
#
# COMPACT_ATOMS: atom_id res chain seq x y z
N MET A 1 1.48 -17.69 -5.20
CA MET A 1 1.65 -16.51 -6.08
C MET A 1 2.65 -16.88 -7.17
N LEU A 2 2.29 -16.70 -8.43
CA LEU A 2 3.20 -16.94 -9.55
C LEU A 2 3.30 -15.67 -10.39
N ALA A 3 4.54 -15.25 -10.66
CA ALA A 3 4.85 -14.11 -11.50
C ALA A 3 5.81 -14.56 -12.59
N LEU A 4 5.51 -14.19 -13.82
CA LEU A 4 6.35 -14.39 -15.00
C LEU A 4 6.93 -13.04 -15.37
N THR A 5 8.24 -12.98 -15.53
CA THR A 5 8.97 -11.77 -15.92
C THR A 5 9.88 -12.10 -17.09
N GLU A 6 9.86 -11.28 -18.12
CA GLU A 6 10.71 -11.47 -19.30
C GLU A 6 11.47 -10.18 -19.62
N CYS A 7 12.69 -10.35 -20.12
CA CYS A 7 13.56 -9.24 -20.53
C CYS A 7 13.49 -9.01 -22.04
N HIS A 8 13.73 -7.79 -22.49
CA HIS A 8 13.91 -7.56 -23.92
C HIS A 8 15.19 -8.25 -24.42
N PRO A 9 15.19 -8.83 -25.63
CA PRO A 9 16.38 -9.49 -26.19
C PRO A 9 17.62 -8.58 -26.28
N SER A 10 17.41 -7.27 -26.39
CA SER A 10 18.46 -6.25 -26.54
C SER A 10 18.75 -5.44 -25.28
N GLU A 11 17.99 -5.61 -24.19
CA GLU A 11 18.15 -4.81 -22.97
C GLU A 11 18.29 -5.69 -21.73
N SER A 12 19.10 -5.25 -20.77
CA SER A 12 19.29 -5.94 -19.48
C SER A 12 18.15 -5.64 -18.48
N ARG A 13 16.94 -5.40 -18.96
CA ARG A 13 15.81 -4.89 -18.17
C ARG A 13 14.58 -5.75 -18.41
N ILE A 14 13.80 -5.93 -17.34
CA ILE A 14 12.48 -6.57 -17.43
C ILE A 14 11.60 -5.66 -18.30
N GLY A 15 11.10 -6.21 -19.40
CA GLY A 15 10.22 -5.52 -20.34
C GLY A 15 8.74 -5.77 -20.03
N ALA A 16 8.41 -6.99 -19.63
CA ALA A 16 7.05 -7.41 -19.34
C ALA A 16 6.97 -8.27 -18.07
N THR A 17 5.91 -8.08 -17.31
CA THR A 17 5.60 -8.81 -16.08
C THR A 17 4.13 -9.24 -16.08
N ALA A 18 3.87 -10.53 -15.93
CA ALA A 18 2.55 -11.08 -15.66
C ALA A 18 2.50 -11.64 -14.24
N ALA A 19 1.57 -11.17 -13.41
CA ALA A 19 1.40 -11.63 -12.03
C ALA A 19 -0.03 -12.13 -11.79
N ASN A 20 -0.21 -13.23 -11.08
CA ASN A 20 -1.52 -13.75 -10.71
C ASN A 20 -1.70 -13.83 -9.19
N ASN A 21 -2.84 -13.33 -8.72
CA ASN A 21 -3.20 -13.22 -7.30
C ASN A 21 -2.00 -12.74 -6.47
N PRO A 22 -1.45 -11.54 -6.77
CA PRO A 22 -0.26 -11.07 -6.10
C PRO A 22 -0.55 -10.77 -4.62
N ILE A 23 0.29 -11.29 -3.73
CA ILE A 23 0.37 -10.82 -2.34
C ILE A 23 1.34 -9.64 -2.35
N VAL A 24 0.80 -8.45 -2.11
CA VAL A 24 1.55 -7.18 -2.21
C VAL A 24 1.69 -6.49 -0.87
N ASP A 25 0.88 -6.90 0.11
CA ASP A 25 0.87 -6.42 1.49
C ASP A 25 0.64 -7.62 2.42
N TRP A 26 1.60 -7.87 3.32
CA TRP A 26 1.48 -8.92 4.34
C TRP A 26 0.75 -8.46 5.61
N VAL A 27 0.37 -7.18 5.67
CA VAL A 27 -0.55 -6.67 6.68
C VAL A 27 -1.98 -6.91 6.20
N PHE A 28 -2.65 -7.92 6.75
CA PHE A 28 -4.00 -8.27 6.33
C PHE A 28 -5.05 -7.38 7.02
N PRO A 29 -6.23 -7.18 6.40
CA PRO A 29 -7.28 -6.33 6.96
C PRO A 29 -7.75 -6.74 8.36
N ASP A 30 -7.70 -8.04 8.68
CA ASP A 30 -8.17 -8.57 9.97
C ASP A 30 -7.26 -8.19 11.14
N ASP A 31 -5.98 -7.91 10.89
CA ASP A 31 -5.03 -7.51 11.93
C ASP A 31 -5.14 -6.01 12.26
N LEU A 32 -5.80 -5.22 11.40
CA LEU A 32 -5.89 -3.77 11.56
C LEU A 32 -7.22 -3.39 12.23
N PRO A 33 -7.19 -2.57 13.30
CA PRO A 33 -8.42 -2.09 13.92
C PRO A 33 -9.21 -1.22 12.94
N THR A 34 -10.55 -1.35 12.96
CA THR A 34 -11.43 -0.46 12.19
C THR A 34 -11.53 0.87 12.92
N VAL A 35 -10.71 1.83 12.50
CA VAL A 35 -10.60 3.17 13.09
C VAL A 35 -11.17 4.21 12.12
N ALA A 36 -11.84 5.24 12.64
CA ALA A 36 -12.33 6.35 11.83
C ALA A 36 -11.17 7.16 11.23
N GLU A 37 -11.34 7.72 10.04
CA GLU A 37 -10.28 8.45 9.30
C GLU A 37 -9.65 9.61 10.10
N ALA A 38 -10.45 10.23 10.98
CA ALA A 38 -10.02 11.33 11.85
C ALA A 38 -9.10 10.88 12.99
N GLU A 39 -9.11 9.60 13.34
CA GLU A 39 -8.34 9.00 14.44
C GLU A 39 -7.12 8.21 13.95
N LEU A 40 -6.89 8.18 12.62
CA LEU A 40 -5.73 7.51 12.05
C LEU A 40 -4.44 8.22 12.45
N LEU A 41 -3.50 7.43 12.96
CA LEU A 41 -2.17 7.92 13.32
C LEU A 41 -1.41 8.37 12.07
N GLU A 42 -0.57 9.39 12.25
CA GLU A 42 0.42 9.76 11.24
C GLU A 42 1.60 8.78 11.29
N PRO A 43 2.13 8.36 10.13
CA PRO A 43 3.28 7.47 10.08
C PRO A 43 4.52 8.15 10.65
N ALA A 44 5.37 7.38 11.34
CA ALA A 44 6.55 7.87 12.06
C ALA A 44 7.57 8.66 11.22
N ALA A 45 7.54 8.52 9.89
CA ALA A 45 8.30 9.34 8.97
C ALA A 45 7.38 9.82 7.83
N PRO A 46 7.12 11.14 7.70
CA PRO A 46 6.61 11.69 6.46
C PRO A 46 7.71 11.53 5.42
N ASP A 47 7.67 10.42 4.68
CA ASP A 47 8.66 10.11 3.65
C ASP A 47 8.74 11.29 2.65
N GLU A 48 9.92 11.69 2.18
CA GLU A 48 10.15 12.96 1.44
C GLU A 48 9.36 13.10 0.11
N THR A 49 8.61 12.07 -0.28
CA THR A 49 7.71 12.06 -1.44
C THR A 49 6.24 11.77 -1.10
N ALA A 50 5.90 11.71 0.18
CA ALA A 50 4.58 11.38 0.71
C ALA A 50 3.58 12.49 0.41
N MET A 51 2.59 12.19 -0.42
CA MET A 51 1.38 13.00 -0.56
C MET A 51 0.21 12.26 0.07
N LEU A 52 -0.64 12.98 0.80
CA LEU A 52 -1.85 12.43 1.44
C LEU A 52 -2.60 11.57 0.43
N ALA A 53 -2.95 10.33 0.80
CA ALA A 53 -3.61 9.41 -0.13
C ALA A 53 -4.96 9.93 -0.65
N ASP A 54 -5.66 10.72 0.18
CA ASP A 54 -7.02 11.22 -0.10
C ASP A 54 -7.07 12.64 -0.67
N GLU A 55 -5.95 13.38 -0.63
CA GLU A 55 -5.82 14.55 -1.47
C GLU A 55 -5.39 14.07 -2.85
N ASP A 56 -6.25 14.25 -3.85
CA ASP A 56 -5.81 14.21 -5.24
C ASP A 56 -5.18 15.59 -5.54
N PRO A 57 -3.85 15.79 -5.44
CA PRO A 57 -3.22 17.03 -5.88
C PRO A 57 -3.31 17.22 -7.40
N MET A 58 -3.99 16.29 -8.09
CA MET A 58 -4.38 16.35 -9.49
C MET A 58 -5.79 16.90 -9.74
N ALA A 59 -6.53 17.24 -8.69
CA ALA A 59 -7.68 18.12 -8.87
C ALA A 59 -7.17 19.41 -9.53
N LEU A 60 -7.80 19.81 -10.64
CA LEU A 60 -7.52 21.09 -11.30
C LEU A 60 -7.53 22.16 -10.21
N THR A 61 -6.41 22.83 -9.98
CA THR A 61 -6.44 24.08 -9.22
C THR A 61 -7.26 25.05 -10.04
N ASP A 62 -8.51 25.31 -9.64
CA ASP A 62 -9.18 26.56 -9.98
C ASP A 62 -8.25 27.68 -9.51
N ARG A 63 -7.56 28.32 -10.46
CA ARG A 63 -6.69 29.47 -10.23
C ARG A 63 -7.55 30.72 -10.05
N SER A 64 -8.38 30.77 -9.02
CA SER A 64 -8.81 32.04 -8.45
C SER A 64 -7.78 32.49 -7.40
N GLU A 65 -7.48 33.78 -7.44
CA GLU A 65 -6.36 34.49 -6.79
C GLU A 65 -6.27 34.33 -5.26
N PRO A 66 -5.11 34.67 -4.63
CA PRO A 66 -4.93 34.54 -3.19
C PRO A 66 -5.68 35.63 -2.45
N GLU A 67 -6.90 35.36 -1.99
CA GLU A 67 -7.54 36.20 -0.99
C GLU A 67 -7.02 35.87 0.42
N SER A 68 -6.56 36.94 1.06
CA SER A 68 -6.13 37.05 2.45
C SER A 68 -7.13 36.44 3.45
N HIS A 69 -6.55 35.85 4.50
CA HIS A 69 -7.11 35.33 5.75
C HIS A 69 -8.58 35.62 6.11
N THR A 70 -9.16 34.60 6.78
CA THR A 70 -10.42 34.56 7.54
C THR A 70 -11.66 34.20 6.73
N ASN A 71 -11.87 32.90 6.54
CA ASN A 71 -13.13 32.22 6.84
C ASN A 71 -12.94 30.71 6.64
N PHE A 72 -12.93 29.95 7.74
CA PHE A 72 -13.09 28.51 7.70
C PHE A 72 -14.47 28.18 7.13
N THR A 73 -14.54 28.00 5.81
CA THR A 73 -15.69 27.39 5.17
C THR A 73 -15.74 25.94 5.64
N LYS A 74 -16.76 25.64 6.46
CA LYS A 74 -17.05 24.29 6.94
C LYS A 74 -17.14 23.36 5.75
N LYS A 75 -16.13 22.50 5.56
CA LYS A 75 -16.20 21.38 4.62
C LYS A 75 -17.46 20.59 4.97
N ASN A 76 -18.38 20.49 4.01
CA ASN A 76 -19.56 19.65 4.14
C ASN A 76 -19.14 18.27 4.62
N SER A 77 -19.69 17.85 5.75
CA SER A 77 -19.55 16.49 6.29
C SER A 77 -19.96 15.51 5.19
N LYS A 78 -18.97 14.89 4.53
CA LYS A 78 -19.21 13.77 3.64
C LYS A 78 -19.80 12.67 4.54
N ARG A 79 -21.04 12.25 4.25
CA ARG A 79 -21.64 11.08 4.89
C ARG A 79 -20.62 9.95 4.86
N ALA A 80 -20.33 9.36 6.03
CA ALA A 80 -19.46 8.20 6.13
C ALA A 80 -19.92 7.17 5.09
N ALA A 81 -19.05 6.87 4.12
CA ALA A 81 -19.35 5.86 3.13
C ALA A 81 -19.59 4.54 3.88
N LYS A 82 -20.67 3.82 3.52
CA LYS A 82 -20.89 2.48 4.05
C LYS A 82 -19.67 1.64 3.68
N GLN A 83 -18.98 1.12 4.69
CA GLN A 83 -17.85 0.22 4.46
C GLN A 83 -18.44 -1.07 3.88
N PHE A 84 -18.19 -1.31 2.60
CA PHE A 84 -18.47 -2.61 1.99
C PHE A 84 -17.46 -3.62 2.53
N PRO A 85 -17.85 -4.87 2.77
CA PRO A 85 -16.91 -5.90 3.20
C PRO A 85 -15.82 -6.07 2.14
N THR A 86 -14.57 -6.16 2.57
CA THR A 86 -13.43 -6.37 1.66
C THR A 86 -13.51 -7.75 1.01
N ALA A 87 -12.89 -7.93 -0.16
CA ALA A 87 -12.79 -9.24 -0.81
C ALA A 87 -12.16 -10.28 0.13
N TRP A 88 -11.24 -9.84 1.00
CA TRP A 88 -10.65 -10.64 2.08
C TRP A 88 -11.70 -11.26 3.01
N GLN A 89 -12.70 -10.46 3.43
CA GLN A 89 -13.78 -10.92 4.30
C GLN A 89 -14.85 -11.71 3.54
N GLN A 90 -15.14 -11.33 2.29
CA GLN A 90 -16.17 -11.99 1.48
C GLN A 90 -15.76 -13.38 1.02
N HIS A 91 -14.47 -13.58 0.74
CA HIS A 91 -13.94 -14.82 0.16
C HIS A 91 -12.95 -15.53 1.09
N GLY A 92 -13.07 -15.31 2.40
CA GLY A 92 -12.20 -15.91 3.42
C GLY A 92 -12.25 -17.44 3.45
N ASP A 93 -13.43 -18.00 3.20
CA ASP A 93 -13.71 -19.44 3.26
C ASP A 93 -13.39 -20.19 1.96
N ASN A 94 -12.62 -19.59 1.05
CA ASN A 94 -12.29 -20.20 -0.23
C ASN A 94 -11.46 -21.48 -0.03
N THR A 95 -11.81 -22.57 -0.73
CA THR A 95 -11.17 -23.88 -0.60
C THR A 95 -9.73 -23.90 -1.08
N SER A 96 -9.36 -23.08 -2.07
CA SER A 96 -8.02 -23.12 -2.66
C SER A 96 -7.04 -22.16 -2.00
N ILE A 97 -7.52 -21.00 -1.51
CA ILE A 97 -6.70 -19.99 -0.82
C ILE A 97 -7.49 -19.42 0.38
N PRO A 98 -7.67 -20.18 1.47
CA PRO A 98 -8.36 -19.68 2.64
C PRO A 98 -7.51 -18.66 3.40
N THR A 99 -8.15 -17.63 3.96
CA THR A 99 -7.44 -16.54 4.65
C THR A 99 -6.74 -17.00 5.93
N VAL A 100 -7.29 -18.00 6.62
CA VAL A 100 -6.69 -18.62 7.81
C VAL A 100 -5.36 -19.31 7.47
N THR A 101 -5.25 -19.92 6.30
CA THR A 101 -3.97 -20.52 5.86
C THR A 101 -2.99 -19.43 5.48
N LEU A 102 -3.42 -18.36 4.80
CA LEU A 102 -2.54 -17.24 4.47
C LEU A 102 -1.97 -16.55 5.73
N SER A 103 -2.76 -16.37 6.77
CA SER A 103 -2.27 -15.81 8.04
C SER A 103 -1.32 -16.76 8.76
N ALA A 104 -1.62 -18.07 8.78
CA ALA A 104 -0.71 -19.07 9.34
C ALA A 104 0.64 -19.14 8.58
N GLU A 105 0.62 -19.08 7.25
CA GLU A 105 1.83 -19.05 6.42
C GLU A 105 2.65 -17.77 6.65
N ARG A 106 1.98 -16.61 6.82
CA ARG A 106 2.66 -15.37 7.22
C ARG A 106 3.43 -15.57 8.52
N ASP A 107 2.78 -16.09 9.56
CA ASP A 107 3.39 -16.29 10.87
C ASP A 107 4.53 -17.34 10.82
N ALA A 108 4.51 -18.25 9.85
CA ALA A 108 5.61 -19.19 9.60
C ALA A 108 6.79 -18.56 8.83
N LEU A 109 6.52 -17.66 7.88
CA LEU A 109 7.53 -17.00 7.05
C LEU A 109 8.29 -15.90 7.80
N PHE A 110 7.60 -15.15 8.64
CA PHE A 110 8.17 -13.99 9.33
C PHE A 110 8.32 -14.24 10.82
N ARG A 111 9.53 -14.05 11.32
CA ARG A 111 9.80 -14.20 12.76
C ARG A 111 9.45 -12.94 13.55
N ARG A 112 9.48 -11.78 12.89
CA ARG A 112 9.19 -10.48 13.50
C ARG A 112 8.05 -9.81 12.74
N PRO A 113 7.12 -9.15 13.43
CA PRO A 113 6.05 -8.41 12.78
C PRO A 113 6.56 -7.18 11.99
N GLU A 114 7.79 -6.74 12.26
CA GLU A 114 8.50 -5.69 11.51
C GLU A 114 8.75 -6.10 10.05
N ASP A 115 8.97 -7.39 9.82
CA ASP A 115 9.33 -7.92 8.50
C ASP A 115 8.17 -7.80 7.50
N TYR A 116 6.92 -7.67 7.98
CA TYR A 116 5.74 -7.41 7.15
C TYR A 116 5.84 -6.08 6.38
N PHE A 117 6.57 -5.13 6.95
CA PHE A 117 6.73 -3.77 6.40
C PHE A 117 7.93 -3.63 5.46
N ASP A 118 8.74 -4.68 5.29
CA ASP A 118 9.83 -4.66 4.32
C ASP A 118 9.25 -4.45 2.90
N ARG A 119 9.87 -3.54 2.14
CA ARG A 119 9.46 -3.19 0.78
C ARG A 119 9.65 -4.36 -0.19
N PHE A 120 10.60 -5.26 0.05
CA PHE A 120 10.82 -6.42 -0.82
C PHE A 120 9.80 -7.54 -0.56
N VAL A 121 9.35 -7.65 0.69
CA VAL A 121 8.34 -8.62 1.13
C VAL A 121 6.93 -8.16 0.76
N SER A 122 6.65 -6.87 0.97
CA SER A 122 5.40 -6.20 0.62
C SER A 122 5.66 -5.13 -0.45
N PRO A 123 5.74 -5.50 -1.74
CA PRO A 123 6.08 -4.60 -2.85
C PRO A 123 5.19 -3.37 -2.98
N ILE A 124 3.98 -3.39 -2.43
CA ILE A 124 3.10 -2.21 -2.43
C ILE A 124 3.76 -1.02 -1.73
N HIS A 125 4.68 -1.28 -0.79
CA HIS A 125 5.39 -0.25 -0.04
C HIS A 125 6.41 0.54 -0.88
N PHE A 126 6.72 0.12 -2.12
CA PHE A 126 7.42 1.00 -3.07
C PHE A 126 6.52 2.14 -3.56
N PHE A 127 5.21 1.92 -3.63
CA PHE A 127 4.25 2.86 -4.21
C PHE A 127 3.38 3.59 -3.18
N ARG A 128 3.34 3.11 -1.94
CA ARG A 128 2.72 3.82 -0.82
C ARG A 128 3.41 3.54 0.51
N SER A 129 3.07 4.27 1.56
CA SER A 129 3.39 3.86 2.93
C SER A 129 2.44 2.75 3.40
N PRO A 130 2.82 1.98 4.43
CA PRO A 130 1.96 0.97 5.01
C PRO A 130 0.66 1.56 5.60
N HIS A 131 -0.39 0.74 5.66
CA HIS A 131 -1.65 1.07 6.35
C HIS A 131 -1.61 0.78 7.86
N GLY A 132 -0.55 0.13 8.32
CA GLY A 132 -0.31 -0.21 9.72
C GLY A 132 1.01 0.35 10.22
N MET A 133 1.09 0.54 11.53
CA MET A 133 2.31 0.89 12.25
C MET A 133 2.38 0.04 13.51
N LEU A 134 3.58 -0.44 13.84
CA LEU A 134 3.82 -1.14 15.11
C LEU A 134 4.01 -0.10 16.21
N LEU A 135 3.11 -0.14 17.19
CA LEU A 135 3.24 0.61 18.43
C LEU A 135 3.99 -0.27 19.44
N TYR A 136 5.21 0.14 19.73
CA TYR A 136 5.97 -0.46 20.82
C TYR A 136 5.51 0.16 22.14
N PRO A 137 5.29 -0.66 23.17
CA PRO A 137 5.13 -0.17 24.52
C PRO A 137 6.34 0.70 24.89
N LYS A 138 6.09 1.82 25.58
CA LYS A 138 7.17 2.66 26.09
C LYS A 138 8.09 1.80 26.96
N GLN A 139 9.36 1.72 26.58
CA GLN A 139 10.39 1.07 27.40
C GLN A 139 10.68 1.92 28.64
N ASP A 140 11.12 1.29 29.72
CA ASP A 140 11.44 1.98 30.98
C ASP A 140 12.45 3.13 30.78
N ASP A 141 13.37 3.02 29.81
CA ASP A 141 14.31 4.09 29.44
C ASP A 141 13.61 5.34 28.89
N ALA A 142 12.49 5.18 28.20
CA ALA A 142 11.67 6.30 27.72
C ALA A 142 10.90 6.96 28.87
N TRP A 143 10.43 6.18 29.86
CA TRP A 143 9.88 6.73 31.10
C TRP A 143 10.93 7.47 31.93
N ALA A 144 12.16 6.94 32.00
CA ALA A 144 13.26 7.60 32.71
C ALA A 144 13.71 8.92 32.04
N SER A 145 13.41 9.08 30.75
CA SER A 145 13.76 10.27 29.97
C SER A 145 12.65 11.32 29.89
N GLU A 146 11.41 10.99 30.31
CA GLU A 146 10.32 11.96 30.45
C GLU A 146 10.62 12.89 31.64
N GLN A 147 11.29 14.01 31.37
CA GLN A 147 11.37 15.10 32.34
C GLN A 147 9.99 15.76 32.45
N PRO A 148 9.51 16.06 33.68
CA PRO A 148 8.25 16.75 33.85
C PRO A 148 8.30 18.14 33.18
N ASP A 149 7.24 18.50 32.44
CA ASP A 149 7.10 19.79 31.74
C ASP A 149 7.13 21.01 32.67
N SER A 150 6.89 20.78 33.96
CA SER A 150 7.04 21.77 35.04
C SER A 150 8.33 21.51 35.83
N PRO A 151 9.12 22.54 36.19
CA PRO A 151 10.24 22.36 37.09
C PRO A 151 9.72 21.90 38.46
N VAL A 152 9.79 20.59 38.72
CA VAL A 152 9.46 20.00 40.00
C VAL A 152 10.70 20.12 40.89
N ASP A 153 10.52 20.48 42.16
CA ASP A 153 11.62 20.53 43.12
C ASP A 153 12.27 19.14 43.26
N ILE A 154 13.59 19.11 43.39
CA ILE A 154 14.41 17.88 43.38
C ILE A 154 13.96 16.92 44.49
N GLU A 155 13.57 17.47 45.65
CA GLU A 155 13.08 16.68 46.79
C GLU A 155 11.73 16.01 46.48
N THR A 156 10.84 16.70 45.77
CA THR A 156 9.54 16.15 45.35
C THR A 156 9.70 15.11 44.24
N GLN A 157 10.66 15.28 43.33
CA GLN A 157 11.00 14.31 42.29
C GLN A 157 11.55 13.01 42.87
N MET A 158 12.46 13.11 43.86
CA MET A 158 13.03 11.96 44.56
C MET A 158 11.94 11.16 45.30
N ASP A 159 11.02 11.84 46.00
CA ASP A 159 9.89 11.19 46.66
C ASP A 159 8.98 10.44 45.66
N LEU A 160 8.59 11.09 44.56
CA LEU A 160 7.76 10.47 43.52
C LEU A 160 8.40 9.21 42.91
N SER A 161 9.70 9.26 42.63
CA SER A 161 10.45 8.11 42.10
C SER A 161 10.51 6.93 43.09
N HIS A 162 10.62 7.23 44.39
CA HIS A 162 10.68 6.23 45.44
C HIS A 162 9.38 5.44 45.57
N TYR A 163 8.22 6.09 45.45
CA TYR A 163 6.91 5.41 45.53
C TYR A 163 6.54 4.63 44.26
N GLN A 164 6.99 5.05 43.08
CA GLN A 164 6.68 4.34 41.83
C GLN A 164 7.38 2.99 41.69
N SER A 165 8.52 2.80 42.35
CA SER A 165 9.31 1.56 42.27
C SER A 165 8.70 0.35 42.99
N TYR A 166 7.73 0.55 43.90
CA TYR A 166 7.18 -0.51 44.75
C TYR A 166 5.85 -1.12 44.24
N GLU A 167 5.14 -0.48 43.31
CA GLU A 167 3.79 -0.93 42.92
C GLU A 167 3.72 -1.76 41.62
N LYS A 168 4.80 -1.84 40.83
CA LYS A 168 4.78 -2.59 39.56
C LYS A 168 5.70 -3.80 39.62
N SER A 169 5.09 -4.98 39.77
CA SER A 169 5.64 -6.21 39.19
C SER A 169 6.07 -5.90 37.75
N PRO A 170 7.22 -6.41 37.25
CA PRO A 170 7.58 -6.18 35.85
C PRO A 170 6.39 -6.60 35.00
N PRO A 171 5.76 -5.67 34.24
CA PRO A 171 4.72 -6.06 33.32
C PRO A 171 5.35 -7.07 32.38
N ALA A 172 4.65 -8.18 32.11
CA ALA A 172 5.07 -9.11 31.06
C ALA A 172 5.45 -8.29 29.82
N PRO A 173 6.51 -8.65 29.07
CA PRO A 173 6.96 -7.88 27.92
C PRO A 173 5.75 -7.65 27.02
N GLN A 174 5.26 -6.41 26.99
CA GLN A 174 4.08 -6.07 26.23
C GLN A 174 4.47 -6.23 24.76
N LEU A 175 3.68 -7.01 24.02
CA LEU A 175 3.95 -7.25 22.61
C LEU A 175 3.64 -5.97 21.82
N PRO A 176 4.38 -5.70 20.72
CA PRO A 176 4.05 -4.59 19.84
C PRO A 176 2.63 -4.78 19.29
N VAL A 177 1.85 -3.71 19.33
CA VAL A 177 0.46 -3.72 18.86
C VAL A 177 0.42 -3.08 17.48
N LEU A 178 -0.24 -3.75 16.54
CA LEU A 178 -0.47 -3.20 15.22
C LEU A 178 -1.61 -2.17 15.26
N ALA A 179 -1.30 -0.92 14.92
CA ALA A 179 -2.27 0.16 14.84
C ALA A 179 -2.46 0.61 13.39
N ARG A 180 -3.67 1.03 13.05
CA ARG A 180 -3.96 1.56 11.72
C ARG A 180 -3.43 2.99 11.59
N CYS A 181 -2.69 3.27 10.51
CA CYS A 181 -2.14 4.58 10.22
C CYS A 181 -2.56 5.07 8.84
N ARG A 182 -2.37 6.36 8.59
CA ARG A 182 -2.55 6.95 7.26
C ARG A 182 -1.52 6.40 6.30
N ALA A 183 -1.98 6.05 5.10
CA ALA A 183 -1.10 5.72 4.00
C ALA A 183 -0.90 6.92 3.07
N TYR A 184 0.30 7.03 2.52
CA TYR A 184 0.71 8.11 1.63
C TYR A 184 1.23 7.51 0.33
N ALA A 185 0.84 8.08 -0.81
CA ALA A 185 1.33 7.60 -2.09
C ALA A 185 2.78 8.05 -2.32
N ARG A 186 3.58 7.15 -2.90
CA ARG A 186 4.98 7.35 -3.30
C ARG A 186 5.10 7.28 -4.82
N ILE A 187 6.06 8.01 -5.37
CA ILE A 187 6.37 7.92 -6.80
C ILE A 187 7.58 7.01 -6.96
N TYR A 188 7.34 5.82 -7.51
CA TYR A 188 8.37 4.85 -7.83
C TYR A 188 8.29 4.42 -9.31
N PRO A 189 9.40 4.36 -10.04
CA PRO A 189 10.77 4.71 -9.66
C PRO A 189 10.96 6.22 -9.43
N PRO A 190 11.98 6.65 -8.65
CA PRO A 190 12.29 8.06 -8.50
C PRO A 190 12.70 8.63 -9.87
N ALA A 191 12.12 9.76 -10.27
CA ALA A 191 12.29 10.30 -11.62
C ALA A 191 13.74 10.75 -11.98
N GLY A 192 14.64 10.82 -11.00
CA GLY A 192 16.08 11.01 -11.25
C GLY A 192 16.82 9.71 -11.59
N SER A 193 16.16 8.56 -11.45
CA SER A 193 16.71 7.27 -11.85
C SER A 193 16.39 6.98 -13.31
N ASN A 194 17.32 6.32 -13.99
CA ASN A 194 17.09 5.81 -15.34
C ASN A 194 16.23 4.54 -15.34
N LEU A 195 15.42 4.30 -14.30
CA LEU A 195 14.58 3.12 -14.17
C LEU A 195 13.20 3.38 -14.76
N SER A 196 12.61 2.35 -15.35
CA SER A 196 11.25 2.35 -15.88
C SER A 196 10.54 1.11 -15.40
N LEU A 197 9.24 1.22 -15.15
CA LEU A 197 8.43 0.04 -14.85
C LEU A 197 8.21 -0.75 -16.14
N PRO A 198 8.24 -2.10 -16.07
CA PRO A 198 7.85 -2.94 -17.19
C PRO A 198 6.36 -2.76 -17.52
N GLU A 199 5.90 -3.36 -18.61
CA GLU A 199 4.48 -3.56 -18.84
C GLU A 199 3.93 -4.62 -17.89
N TRP A 200 2.78 -4.33 -17.28
CA TRP A 200 2.20 -5.18 -16.26
C TRP A 200 0.87 -5.76 -16.73
N ARG A 201 0.73 -7.08 -16.55
CA ARG A 201 -0.54 -7.78 -16.63
C ARG A 201 -0.79 -8.47 -15.30
N ILE A 202 -1.72 -7.92 -14.53
CA ILE A 202 -2.11 -8.47 -13.23
C ILE A 202 -3.41 -9.23 -13.44
N SER A 203 -3.45 -10.50 -13.04
CA SER A 203 -4.65 -11.31 -13.03
C SER A 203 -5.08 -11.59 -11.59
N ALA A 204 -6.39 -11.53 -11.34
CA ALA A 204 -6.95 -11.84 -10.02
C ALA A 204 -8.29 -12.57 -10.18
N GLY A 205 -8.51 -13.59 -9.35
CA GLY A 205 -9.79 -14.28 -9.29
C GLY A 205 -10.88 -13.41 -8.65
N LEU A 206 -12.09 -13.43 -9.18
CA LEU A 206 -13.24 -12.75 -8.56
C LEU A 206 -13.57 -13.31 -7.17
N GLN A 207 -13.29 -14.60 -6.93
CA GLN A 207 -13.50 -15.26 -5.65
C GLN A 207 -12.22 -15.30 -4.81
N SER A 208 -11.18 -14.57 -5.20
CA SER A 208 -9.91 -14.54 -4.48
C SER A 208 -9.94 -13.49 -3.37
N PRO A 209 -9.50 -13.81 -2.13
CA PRO A 209 -9.38 -12.81 -1.07
C PRO A 209 -8.31 -11.74 -1.39
N LEU A 210 -7.44 -11.99 -2.38
CA LEU A 210 -6.36 -11.10 -2.80
C LEU A 210 -6.78 -10.11 -3.91
N LEU A 211 -8.05 -10.10 -4.33
CA LEU A 211 -8.55 -9.20 -5.37
C LEU A 211 -8.33 -7.72 -5.01
N ASP A 212 -8.57 -7.35 -3.76
CA ASP A 212 -8.40 -5.97 -3.28
C ASP A 212 -6.95 -5.53 -3.42
N GLN A 213 -6.02 -6.38 -2.98
CA GLN A 213 -4.56 -6.17 -3.10
C GLN A 213 -4.12 -6.02 -4.57
N ALA A 214 -4.61 -6.87 -5.46
CA ALA A 214 -4.30 -6.80 -6.90
C ALA A 214 -4.83 -5.50 -7.54
N SER A 215 -6.05 -5.10 -7.17
CA SER A 215 -6.68 -3.88 -7.66
C SER A 215 -5.95 -2.63 -7.16
N GLU A 216 -5.48 -2.65 -5.92
CA GLU A 216 -4.70 -1.57 -5.32
C GLU A 216 -3.35 -1.44 -6.01
N LEU A 217 -2.62 -2.54 -6.17
CA LEU A 217 -1.34 -2.55 -6.88
C LEU A 217 -1.49 -1.96 -8.29
N THR A 218 -2.52 -2.36 -9.02
CA THR A 218 -2.79 -1.85 -10.37
C THR A 218 -2.99 -0.33 -10.35
N LYS A 219 -3.79 0.19 -9.42
CA LYS A 219 -4.02 1.64 -9.27
C LYS A 219 -2.71 2.37 -8.96
N MET A 220 -1.88 1.81 -8.08
CA MET A 220 -0.61 2.42 -7.68
C MET A 220 0.43 2.42 -8.79
N ILE A 221 0.55 1.33 -9.56
CA ILE A 221 1.45 1.26 -10.72
C ILE A 221 0.97 2.19 -11.83
N ARG A 222 -0.35 2.27 -12.11
CA ARG A 222 -0.87 3.23 -13.09
C ARG A 222 -0.56 4.67 -12.70
N ARG A 223 -0.81 5.02 -11.43
CA ARG A 223 -0.48 6.34 -10.86
C ARG A 223 1.01 6.65 -10.99
N SER A 224 1.87 5.68 -10.72
CA SER A 224 3.31 5.88 -10.79
C SER A 224 3.81 6.01 -12.23
N VAL A 225 3.29 5.22 -13.17
CA VAL A 225 3.59 5.33 -14.62
C VAL A 225 3.22 6.71 -15.13
N ALA A 226 1.98 7.16 -14.91
CA ALA A 226 1.49 8.46 -15.38
C ALA A 226 2.35 9.62 -14.83
N ARG A 227 2.68 9.58 -13.54
CA ARG A 227 3.52 10.62 -12.90
C ARG A 227 4.97 10.57 -13.31
N HIS A 228 5.53 9.37 -13.44
CA HIS A 228 6.91 9.20 -13.89
C HIS A 228 7.07 9.71 -15.33
N THR A 229 6.12 9.42 -16.21
CA THR A 229 6.12 9.93 -17.59
C THR A 229 5.96 11.45 -17.65
N LEU A 230 5.07 12.01 -16.85
CA LEU A 230 4.88 13.46 -16.76
C LEU A 230 6.16 14.16 -16.27
N LYS A 231 6.73 13.67 -15.17
CA LYS A 231 7.94 14.26 -14.58
C LYS A 231 9.14 14.12 -15.50
N LYS A 232 9.28 12.99 -16.19
CA LYS A 232 10.37 12.77 -17.16
C LYS A 232 10.25 13.67 -18.39
N ARG A 233 9.03 13.92 -18.90
CA ARG A 233 8.80 14.74 -20.11
C ARG A 233 8.80 16.24 -19.83
N LEU A 234 8.14 16.66 -18.75
CA LEU A 234 7.82 18.07 -18.47
C LEU A 234 8.49 18.61 -17.20
N GLY A 235 9.22 17.78 -16.44
CA GLY A 235 9.87 18.19 -15.18
C GLY A 235 8.92 18.50 -14.03
N ARG A 236 7.61 18.31 -14.22
CA ARG A 236 6.55 18.66 -13.25
C ARG A 236 5.80 17.43 -12.72
N VAL A 237 5.13 17.61 -11.58
CA VAL A 237 4.33 16.57 -10.93
C VAL A 237 2.83 16.78 -11.12
N ARG A 238 2.39 18.01 -11.44
CA ARG A 238 0.97 18.38 -11.57
C ARG A 238 0.53 18.50 -13.03
N TRP A 239 -0.72 18.11 -13.33
CA TRP A 239 -1.39 18.32 -14.61
C TRP A 239 -1.75 19.80 -14.72
N GLN A 240 -1.74 20.32 -15.93
CA GLN A 240 -2.27 21.66 -16.21
C GLN A 240 -3.73 21.59 -16.65
N ASP A 241 -4.06 20.62 -17.50
CA ASP A 241 -5.36 20.50 -18.15
C ASP A 241 -5.99 19.13 -17.90
N ALA A 242 -7.31 19.06 -17.96
CA ALA A 242 -8.06 17.81 -17.85
C ALA A 242 -7.77 16.84 -19.01
N THR A 243 -7.51 17.38 -20.20
CA THR A 243 -7.15 16.60 -21.39
C THR A 243 -5.76 15.96 -21.26
N GLU A 244 -4.83 16.66 -20.61
CA GLU A 244 -3.49 16.12 -20.31
C GLU A 244 -3.61 14.96 -19.32
N LYS A 245 -4.43 15.11 -18.29
CA LYS A 245 -4.71 14.06 -17.31
C LYS A 245 -5.22 12.79 -18.00
N GLU A 246 -6.25 12.91 -18.83
CA GLU A 246 -6.84 11.78 -19.56
C GLU A 246 -5.81 11.08 -20.45
N TYR A 247 -4.99 11.84 -21.18
CA TYR A 247 -3.93 11.27 -22.03
C TYR A 247 -2.92 10.41 -21.26
N TYR A 248 -2.45 10.88 -20.09
CA TYR A 248 -1.48 10.12 -19.30
C TYR A 248 -2.13 8.96 -18.51
N GLU A 249 -3.41 9.09 -18.15
CA GLU A 249 -4.18 7.99 -17.58
C GLU A 249 -4.37 6.89 -18.63
N ASP A 250 -4.77 7.23 -19.86
CA ASP A 250 -4.88 6.28 -20.98
C ASP A 250 -3.54 5.60 -21.29
N TYR A 251 -2.45 6.36 -21.28
CA TYR A 251 -1.10 5.81 -21.43
C TYR A 251 -0.76 4.80 -20.33
N ALA A 252 -1.10 5.12 -19.08
CA ALA A 252 -0.88 4.21 -17.95
C ALA A 252 -1.79 2.98 -18.00
N HIS A 253 -3.03 3.13 -18.48
CA HIS A 253 -3.97 2.04 -18.71
C HIS A 253 -3.47 1.08 -19.79
N GLY A 254 -2.84 1.57 -20.86
CA GLY A 254 -2.20 0.74 -21.88
C GLY A 254 -1.00 -0.06 -21.37
N ARG A 255 -0.24 0.49 -20.40
CA ARG A 255 0.93 -0.16 -19.80
C ARG A 255 0.60 -1.20 -18.73
N VAL A 256 -0.54 -1.04 -18.04
CA VAL A 256 -0.90 -1.83 -16.85
C VAL A 256 -2.34 -2.32 -16.98
N ALA A 257 -2.50 -3.61 -17.25
CA ALA A 257 -3.79 -4.28 -17.33
C ALA A 257 -4.09 -5.04 -16.03
N LEU A 258 -5.36 -4.96 -15.58
CA LEU A 258 -5.91 -5.83 -14.55
C LEU A 258 -6.99 -6.69 -15.20
N GLU A 259 -6.83 -8.00 -15.15
CA GLU A 259 -7.78 -8.96 -15.65
C GLU A 259 -8.40 -9.73 -14.49
N THR A 260 -9.72 -9.58 -14.36
CA THR A 260 -10.50 -10.37 -13.41
C THR A 260 -10.94 -11.65 -14.08
N VAL A 261 -10.59 -12.79 -13.49
CA VAL A 261 -10.95 -14.12 -13.99
C VAL A 261 -11.98 -14.74 -13.05
N ASP A 262 -12.92 -15.50 -13.59
CA ASP A 262 -13.89 -16.24 -12.78
C ASP A 262 -13.18 -17.30 -11.92
N GLY A 263 -13.68 -17.51 -10.69
CA GLY A 263 -13.09 -18.43 -9.73
C GLY A 263 -11.91 -17.86 -8.95
N VAL A 264 -10.95 -18.71 -8.60
CA VAL A 264 -9.86 -18.37 -7.65
C VAL A 264 -8.66 -17.75 -8.36
N GLY A 265 -8.52 -17.92 -9.68
CA GLY A 265 -7.51 -17.25 -10.50
C GLY A 265 -6.85 -18.18 -11.52
N LEU A 266 -5.90 -17.63 -12.28
CA LEU A 266 -5.33 -18.29 -13.47
C LEU A 266 -4.49 -19.55 -13.18
N TRP A 267 -3.92 -19.74 -12.00
CA TRP A 267 -2.93 -20.82 -11.74
C TRP A 267 -3.35 -21.78 -10.63
N THR A 268 -4.61 -21.76 -10.22
CA THR A 268 -5.08 -22.51 -9.03
C THR A 268 -5.92 -23.73 -9.35
N ASP A 269 -6.49 -23.84 -10.55
CA ASP A 269 -7.35 -24.96 -10.92
C ASP A 269 -7.09 -25.38 -12.37
N HIS A 270 -6.21 -26.38 -12.54
CA HIS A 270 -5.69 -26.82 -13.83
C HIS A 270 -6.55 -27.89 -14.51
N ASP A 271 -7.38 -28.61 -13.74
CA ASP A 271 -7.87 -29.93 -14.15
C ASP A 271 -9.25 -29.90 -14.83
N ALA A 272 -9.98 -28.78 -14.81
CA ALA A 272 -11.39 -28.74 -15.24
C ALA A 272 -11.77 -27.65 -16.26
N ASN A 273 -10.88 -26.72 -16.63
CA ASN A 273 -11.24 -25.56 -17.46
C ASN A 273 -10.49 -25.54 -18.80
N GLU A 274 -11.20 -25.80 -19.91
CA GLU A 274 -10.70 -25.50 -21.28
C GLU A 274 -10.31 -24.02 -21.42
N GLN A 275 -10.95 -23.14 -20.64
CA GLN A 275 -10.66 -21.72 -20.57
C GLN A 275 -9.27 -21.42 -19.97
N TRP A 276 -8.71 -22.30 -19.15
CA TRP A 276 -7.40 -22.11 -18.53
C TRP A 276 -6.29 -22.06 -19.57
N GLN A 277 -6.27 -23.03 -20.49
CA GLN A 277 -5.26 -23.08 -21.57
C GLN A 277 -5.34 -21.82 -22.44
N ALA A 278 -6.55 -21.41 -22.82
CA ALA A 278 -6.77 -20.19 -23.59
C ALA A 278 -6.25 -18.93 -22.88
N GLN A 279 -6.46 -18.82 -21.55
CA GLN A 279 -5.98 -17.67 -20.78
C GLN A 279 -4.46 -17.66 -20.61
N VAL A 280 -3.83 -18.83 -20.43
CA VAL A 280 -2.37 -18.96 -20.38
C VAL A 280 -1.76 -18.62 -21.73
N GLU A 281 -2.33 -19.12 -22.83
CA GLU A 281 -1.92 -18.77 -24.19
C GLU A 281 -2.09 -17.28 -24.46
N GLN A 282 -3.21 -16.67 -24.03
CA GLN A 282 -3.44 -15.23 -24.15
C GLN A 282 -2.41 -14.41 -23.36
N THR A 283 -1.96 -14.92 -22.21
CA THR A 283 -0.88 -14.29 -21.44
C THR A 283 0.44 -14.38 -22.19
N GLY A 284 0.74 -15.53 -22.79
CA GLY A 284 1.93 -15.74 -23.62
C GLY A 284 1.95 -14.89 -24.90
N THR A 285 0.81 -14.77 -25.60
CA THR A 285 0.71 -13.92 -26.81
C THR A 285 0.89 -12.46 -26.46
N TRP A 286 0.28 -11.98 -25.37
CA TRP A 286 0.49 -10.63 -24.87
C TRP A 286 1.96 -10.38 -24.51
N MET A 287 2.62 -11.31 -23.82
CA MET A 287 4.02 -11.14 -23.45
C MET A 287 4.92 -11.05 -24.68
N LYS A 288 4.62 -11.84 -25.71
CA LYS A 288 5.29 -11.75 -27.02
C LYS A 288 5.06 -10.41 -27.70
N GLU A 289 3.87 -9.81 -27.56
CA GLU A 289 3.55 -8.49 -28.11
C GLU A 289 4.22 -7.35 -27.36
N ALA A 290 4.18 -7.38 -26.03
CA ALA A 290 4.83 -6.40 -25.15
C ALA A 290 6.36 -6.36 -25.33
N LEU A 291 6.97 -7.48 -25.72
CA LEU A 291 8.42 -7.58 -25.95
C LEU A 291 8.85 -7.28 -27.40
N LYS A 292 7.92 -6.94 -28.31
CA LYS A 292 8.29 -6.53 -29.68
C LYS A 292 9.12 -5.23 -29.62
N PRO A 293 10.22 -5.15 -30.39
CA PRO A 293 11.08 -3.96 -30.44
C PRO A 293 10.40 -2.75 -31.11
#